data_AF-A4ILH5-F1
#
_entry.id   AF-A4ILH5-F1
#
_cell.length_a   1.000
_cell.length_b   1.000
_cell.length_c   1.000
_cell.angle_alpha   90.00
_cell.angle_beta   90.00
_cell.angle_gamma   90.00
#
_symmetry.space_group_name_H-M   'P 1'
#
loop_
_entity.id
_entity.type
_entity.pdbx_description
1 polymer ?
#
loop_
_entity_poly.entity_id
_entity_poly.type
_entity_poly.pdbx_seq_one_letter_code
_entity_poly.pdbx_strand_id
1 'polypeptide(L)' 'MSSLRELHALCRQMDTDYKIAFTIFDDSTLNGHLDVLKQYKMDVEICLSCYHRYGNVWGQRTVERGSWPIR' A
#
# COMPACT_ATOMS: atom_id res chain seq x y z
N MET A 1 -1.97 15.36 22.17
CA MET A 1 -2.70 15.34 20.88
C MET A 1 -2.17 16.35 19.85
N SER A 2 -1.48 17.44 20.24
CA SER A 2 -0.90 18.42 19.30
C SER A 2 0.26 17.87 18.47
N SER A 3 1.22 17.20 19.11
CA SER A 3 2.48 16.80 18.46
C SER A 3 2.31 15.80 17.31
N LEU A 4 1.33 14.91 17.36
CA LEU A 4 1.06 13.97 16.26
C LEU A 4 0.50 14.68 15.03
N ARG A 5 -0.38 15.67 15.24
CA ARG A 5 -0.94 16.48 14.15
C ARG A 5 0.13 17.35 13.50
N GLU A 6 1.01 17.93 14.31
CA GLU A 6 2.18 18.69 13.84
C GLU A 6 3.12 17.80 13.02
N LEU A 7 3.42 16.59 13.51
CA LEU A 7 4.23 15.64 12.76
C LEU A 7 3.60 15.26 11.42
N HIS A 8 2.30 14.96 11.39
CA HIS A 8 1.60 14.65 10.15
C HIS A 8 1.63 15.82 9.16
N ALA A 9 1.46 17.05 9.63
CA ALA A 9 1.56 18.24 8.79
C ALA A 9 2.96 18.40 8.19
N LEU A 10 4.00 18.13 8.98
CA LEU A 10 5.39 18.20 8.53
C LEU A 10 5.69 17.13 7.48
N CYS A 11 5.28 15.89 7.70
CA CYS A 11 5.48 14.79 6.74
C CYS A 11 4.79 15.05 5.39
N ARG A 12 3.64 15.72 5.37
CA ARG A 12 2.93 16.05 4.12
C ARG A 12 3.67 17.07 3.26
N GLN A 13 4.47 17.92 3.88
CA GLN A 13 5.27 18.93 3.19
C GLN A 13 6.65 18.44 2.76
N MET A 14 7.07 17.26 3.23
CA MET A 14 8.32 16.66 2.79
C MET A 14 8.24 16.40 1.28
N ASP A 15 9.20 16.99 0.58
CA ASP A 15 9.41 16.80 -0.84
C ASP A 15 10.64 15.91 -1.01
N THR A 16 10.57 14.99 -1.97
CA THR A 16 11.59 13.96 -2.19
C THR A 16 11.87 13.83 -3.68
N ASP A 17 13.13 13.63 -4.04
CA ASP A 17 13.56 13.38 -5.42
C ASP A 17 13.37 11.92 -5.86
N TYR A 18 12.83 11.08 -4.97
CA TYR A 18 12.49 9.70 -5.23
C TYR A 18 10.98 9.47 -5.12
N LYS A 19 10.53 8.45 -5.86
CA LYS A 19 9.17 7.96 -5.85
C LYS A 19 9.02 6.81 -4.87
N ILE A 20 7.92 6.79 -4.13
CA ILE A 20 7.59 5.72 -3.19
C ILE A 20 6.57 4.78 -3.82
N ALA A 21 6.88 3.48 -3.84
CA ALA A 21 5.97 2.44 -4.31
C ALA A 21 5.51 1.58 -3.13
N PHE A 22 4.19 1.37 -3.01
CA PHE A 22 3.60 0.49 -2.01
C PHE A 22 2.79 -0.60 -2.68
N THR A 23 2.97 -1.85 -2.27
CA THR A 23 2.06 -2.93 -2.62
C THR A 23 1.02 -3.09 -1.53
N ILE A 24 -0.24 -3.02 -1.91
CA ILE A 24 -1.36 -3.18 -0.98
C ILE A 24 -1.96 -4.55 -1.20
N PHE A 25 -1.93 -5.37 -0.15
CA PHE A 25 -2.50 -6.70 -0.17
C PHE A 25 -4.03 -6.64 -0.03
N ASP A 26 -4.69 -7.65 -0.60
CA ASP A 26 -6.12 -7.88 -0.41
C ASP A 26 -6.46 -7.86 1.09
N ASP A 27 -7.61 -7.28 1.42
CA ASP A 27 -8.12 -7.07 2.78
C ASP A 27 -7.31 -6.11 3.66
N SER A 28 -6.31 -5.42 3.12
CA SER A 28 -5.64 -4.33 3.84
C SER A 28 -6.62 -3.21 4.17
N THR A 29 -6.61 -2.76 5.42
CA THR A 29 -7.37 -1.57 5.86
C THR A 29 -6.95 -0.31 5.12
N LEU A 30 -5.75 -0.29 4.53
CA LEU A 30 -5.25 0.83 3.73
C LEU A 30 -6.08 1.07 2.46
N ASN A 31 -6.73 0.05 1.89
CA ASN A 31 -7.54 0.18 0.68
C ASN A 31 -8.64 1.25 0.82
N GLY A 32 -9.22 1.42 2.02
CA GLY A 32 -10.24 2.43 2.28
C GLY A 32 -9.70 3.83 2.61
N HIS A 33 -8.38 3.99 2.69
CA HIS A 33 -7.74 5.21 3.19
C HIS A 33 -6.72 5.83 2.24
N LEU A 34 -6.63 5.33 1.00
CA LEU A 34 -5.65 5.77 -0.01
C LEU A 34 -5.76 7.25 -0.36
N ASP A 35 -6.94 7.86 -0.18
CA ASP A 35 -7.15 9.28 -0.41
C ASP A 35 -6.26 10.18 0.47
N VAL A 36 -5.78 9.68 1.62
CA VAL A 36 -4.83 10.45 2.45
C VAL A 36 -3.52 10.72 1.74
N LEU A 37 -3.10 9.82 0.83
CA LEU A 37 -1.83 9.92 0.11
C LEU A 37 -1.81 11.10 -0.86
N LYS A 38 -2.99 11.52 -1.37
CA LYS A 38 -3.15 12.73 -2.19
C LYS A 38 -2.75 14.02 -1.47
N GLN A 39 -2.64 13.98 -0.14
CA GLN A 39 -2.28 15.13 0.70
C GLN A 39 -0.77 15.29 0.89
N TYR A 40 0.03 14.35 0.39
CA TYR A 40 1.49 14.39 0.45
C TYR A 40 2.05 14.92 -0.87
N LYS A 41 3.14 15.70 -0.79
CA LYS A 41 3.80 16.28 -1.97
C LYS A 41 4.65 15.28 -2.77
N MET A 42 5.03 14.17 -2.15
CA MET A 42 5.87 13.13 -2.76
C MET A 42 5.14 12.32 -3.84
N ASP A 43 5.89 11.85 -4.83
CA ASP A 43 5.39 10.92 -5.83
C ASP A 43 5.13 9.54 -5.22
N VAL A 44 3.89 9.07 -5.38
CA VAL A 44 3.44 7.79 -4.83
C VAL A 44 2.84 6.93 -5.93
N GLU A 45 3.22 5.65 -5.94
CA GLU A 45 2.57 4.62 -6.75
C GLU A 45 2.03 3.51 -5.86
N ILE A 46 0.79 3.13 -6.14
CA ILE A 46 0.08 2.06 -5.44
C ILE A 46 -0.03 0.87 -6.38
N CYS A 47 0.69 -0.19 -6.03
CA CYS A 47 0.66 -1.46 -6.75
C CYS A 47 -0.44 -2.33 -6.15
N LEU A 48 -1.56 -2.43 -6.86
CA LEU A 48 -2.60 -3.40 -6.53
C LEU A 48 -2.19 -4.75 -7.10
N SER A 49 -2.14 -5.76 -6.25
CA SER A 49 -1.76 -7.10 -6.68
C SER A 49 -2.94 -7.78 -7.38
N CYS A 50 -2.73 -8.26 -8.60
CA CYS A 50 -3.72 -9.00 -9.38
C CYS A 50 -3.60 -10.52 -9.23
N TYR A 51 -2.50 -10.99 -8.61
CA TYR A 51 -2.23 -12.40 -8.38
C TYR A 51 -1.39 -12.58 -7.12
N HIS A 52 -1.82 -13.51 -6.27
CA HIS A 52 -1.15 -13.86 -5.03
C HIS A 52 -0.86 -15.35 -5.03
N ARG A 53 0.38 -15.70 -4.71
CA ARG A 53 0.79 -17.08 -4.41
C ARG A 53 1.55 -17.10 -3.10
N TYR A 54 1.01 -17.79 -2.10
CA TYR A 54 1.64 -17.87 -0.78
C TYR A 54 1.45 -19.25 -0.16
N GLY A 55 2.41 -19.65 0.67
CA GLY A 55 2.34 -20.89 1.45
C GLY A 55 1.45 -20.71 2.68
N ASN A 56 0.42 -21.55 2.82
CA ASN A 56 -0.37 -21.63 4.04
C ASN A 56 0.20 -22.76 4.91
N VAL A 57 0.92 -22.39 5.97
CA VAL A 57 1.54 -23.33 6.92
C VAL A 57 0.48 -24.16 7.65
N TRP A 58 -0.64 -23.55 8.03
CA TRP A 58 -1.72 -24.21 8.76
C TRP A 58 -2.45 -25.26 7.92
N GLY A 59 -2.56 -25.02 6.61
CA GLY A 59 -3.18 -25.95 5.67
C GLY A 59 -2.20 -26.83 4.91
N GLN A 60 -0.89 -26.71 5.18
CA GLN A 60 0.21 -27.34 4.44
C GLN A 60 0.03 -27.32 2.90
N ARG A 61 -0.48 -26.20 2.37
CA ARG A 61 -0.80 -26.06 0.94
C ARG A 61 -0.39 -24.70 0.41
N THR A 62 -0.13 -24.63 -0.89
CA THR A 62 -0.03 -23.36 -1.60
C THR A 62 -1.43 -22.83 -1.86
N VAL A 63 -1.64 -21.55 -1.56
CA VAL A 63 -2.85 -20.81 -1.91
C VAL A 63 -2.51 -19.90 -3.07
N GLU A 64 -3.35 -19.97 -4.10
CA GLU A 64 -3.30 -19.07 -5.25
C GLU A 64 -4.61 -18.28 -5.30
N ARG A 65 -4.51 -16.96 -5.48
CA ARG A 65 -5.65 -16.05 -5.65
C ARG A 65 -5.38 -15.08 -6.79
N GLY A 66 -6.44 -14.63 -7.44
CA GLY A 66 -6.35 -13.72 -8.59
C GLY A 66 -6.06 -14.45 -9.90
N SER A 67 -5.62 -13.71 -10.91
CA SER A 67 -5.41 -14.21 -12.28
C SER A 67 -4.06 -13.79 -12.83
N TRP A 68 -3.24 -14.78 -13.20
CA TRP A 68 -1.92 -14.61 -13.81
C TRP A 68 -1.92 -15.12 -15.26
N PRO A 69 -1.31 -14.41 -16.20
CA PRO A 69 -1.91 -13.24 -16.85
C PRO A 69 -3.20 -13.58 -17.63
N ILE A 70 -4.14 -12.62 -17.61
CA ILE A 70 -5.18 -12.43 -18.64
C ILE A 70 -4.49 -11.74 -19.84
N ARG A 71 -4.74 -12.26 -21.05
CA ARG A 71 -4.28 -11.67 -22.32
C ARG A 71 -5.00 -10.35 -22.63
#